data_AF-A0A8T3SX98-F1
#
_entry.id   AF-A0A8T3SX98-F1
#
_cell.length_a   1.000
_cell.length_b   1.000
_cell.length_c   1.000
_cell.angle_alpha   90.00
_cell.angle_beta   90.00
_cell.angle_gamma   90.00
#
_symmetry.space_group_name_H-M   'P 1'
#
loop_
_entity.id
_entity.type
_entity.pdbx_description
1 polymer ?
#
loop_
_entity_poly.entity_id
_entity_poly.type
_entity_poly.pdbx_seq_one_letter_code
_entity_poly.pdbx_strand_id
1 'polypeptide(L)'
;MTTATTHPSLALARGWFDRPSTLLAVDLLGCRLIHESPGGVVGGRIVEVEAYRGPEDLAAHSARGLTPRNAVMFGAPGHLYVYLVYGLHHCVNVVA
;
A
#
# COMPACT_ATOMS: atom_id res chain seq x y z
N MET A 1 24.95 10.57 20.14
CA MET A 1 24.87 10.03 18.77
C MET A 1 24.32 8.62 18.89
N THR A 2 22.99 8.50 18.93
CA THR A 2 22.30 7.23 19.22
C THR A 2 22.23 6.43 17.94
N THR A 3 23.02 5.37 17.86
CA THR A 3 22.94 4.39 16.77
C THR A 3 21.57 3.74 16.82
N ALA A 4 20.73 3.99 15.81
CA ALA A 4 19.49 3.27 15.62
C ALA A 4 19.83 1.80 15.30
N THR A 5 19.48 0.89 16.20
CA THR A 5 19.60 -0.54 15.98
C THR A 5 18.63 -0.96 14.88
N THR A 6 19.12 -1.13 13.66
CA THR A 6 18.33 -1.66 12.55
C THR A 6 18.04 -3.13 12.82
N HIS A 7 16.89 -3.44 13.41
CA HIS A 7 16.38 -4.80 13.39
C HIS A 7 15.99 -5.13 11.95
N PRO A 8 16.51 -6.21 11.34
CA PRO A 8 16.09 -6.60 10.01
C PRO A 8 14.62 -7.04 10.09
N SER A 9 13.70 -6.13 9.75
CA SER A 9 12.33 -6.51 9.43
C SER A 9 12.39 -7.25 8.10
N LEU A 10 12.06 -8.55 8.11
CA LEU A 10 11.92 -9.29 6.87
C LEU A 10 10.81 -8.63 6.05
N ALA A 11 11.19 -7.91 4.99
CA ALA A 11 10.22 -7.31 4.08
C ALA A 11 9.37 -8.42 3.47
N LEU A 12 8.06 -8.19 3.35
CA LEU A 12 7.15 -9.12 2.70
C LEU A 12 7.54 -9.27 1.23
N ALA A 13 7.65 -10.51 0.74
CA ALA A 13 7.97 -10.78 -0.65
C ALA A 13 6.85 -10.28 -1.57
N ARG A 14 7.18 -9.87 -2.82
CA ARG A 14 6.15 -9.35 -3.76
C ARG A 14 4.99 -10.33 -3.99
N GLY A 15 5.27 -11.63 -4.11
CA GLY A 15 4.24 -12.66 -4.26
C GLY A 15 3.34 -12.82 -3.03
N TRP A 16 3.69 -12.23 -1.89
CA TRP A 16 2.77 -12.14 -0.75
C TRP A 16 1.64 -11.15 -1.00
N PHE A 17 1.77 -10.18 -1.91
CA PHE A 17 0.67 -9.24 -2.17
C PHE A 17 -0.34 -9.77 -3.20
N ASP A 18 0.03 -10.80 -3.97
CA ASP A 18 -0.76 -11.38 -5.05
C ASP A 18 -1.91 -12.26 -4.51
N ARG A 19 -3.03 -11.62 -4.17
CA ARG A 19 -4.24 -12.25 -3.63
C ARG A 19 -5.41 -11.28 -3.70
N PRO A 20 -6.67 -11.75 -3.63
CA PRO A 20 -7.83 -10.86 -3.62
C PRO A 20 -7.71 -9.73 -2.58
N SER A 21 -8.04 -8.50 -2.97
CA SER A 21 -7.86 -7.30 -2.13
C SER A 21 -8.58 -7.40 -0.78
N THR A 22 -9.72 -8.10 -0.73
CA THR A 22 -10.47 -8.36 0.51
C THR A 22 -9.72 -9.27 1.49
N LEU A 23 -8.90 -10.20 1.00
CA LEU A 23 -8.05 -11.05 1.85
C LEU A 23 -6.79 -10.30 2.25
N LEU A 24 -6.15 -9.62 1.28
CA LEU A 24 -4.96 -8.81 1.55
C LEU A 24 -5.21 -7.74 2.61
N ALA A 25 -6.36 -7.08 2.58
CA ALA A 25 -6.72 -6.05 3.55
C ALA A 25 -6.73 -6.58 4.99
N VAL A 26 -7.25 -7.80 5.20
CA VAL A 26 -7.24 -8.45 6.52
C VAL A 26 -5.83 -8.86 6.92
N ASP A 27 -5.06 -9.44 5.99
CA ASP A 27 -3.68 -9.87 6.25
C ASP A 27 -2.73 -8.71 6.57
N LEU A 28 -3.00 -7.52 6.03
CA LEU A 28 -2.23 -6.31 6.30
C LEU A 28 -2.44 -5.77 7.72
N LEU A 29 -3.56 -6.12 8.39
CA LEU A 29 -3.80 -5.68 9.76
C LEU A 29 -2.73 -6.25 10.69
N GLY A 30 -2.06 -5.34 11.39
CA GLY A 30 -0.97 -5.68 12.29
C GLY A 30 0.41 -5.76 11.65
N CYS A 31 0.52 -5.73 10.32
CA CYS A 31 1.79 -5.53 9.62
C CYS A 31 2.37 -4.15 9.94
N ARG A 32 3.66 -3.97 9.65
CA ARG A 32 4.35 -2.68 9.80
C ARG A 32 4.64 -2.07 8.45
N LEU A 33 4.24 -0.83 8.24
CA LEU A 33 4.71 -0.01 7.13
C LEU A 33 5.94 0.75 7.61
N ILE A 34 7.09 0.45 7.01
CA ILE A 34 8.39 1.01 7.36
C ILE A 34 8.92 1.79 6.16
N HIS A 35 9.42 2.99 6.42
CA HIS A 35 10.15 3.82 5.47
C HIS A 35 11.55 4.09 6.02
N GLU A 36 12.55 3.55 5.33
CA GLU A 36 13.96 3.75 5.64
C GLU A 36 14.52 4.87 4.77
N SER A 37 15.20 5.83 5.38
CA SER A 37 15.80 6.96 4.69
C SER A 37 17.14 7.34 5.34
N PRO A 38 17.97 8.17 4.69
CA PRO A 38 19.19 8.69 5.31
C PRO A 38 18.94 9.46 6.62
N GLY A 39 17.74 10.02 6.80
CA GLY A 39 17.32 10.71 8.03
C GLY A 39 16.88 9.78 9.16
N GLY A 40 16.85 8.47 8.93
CA GLY A 40 16.42 7.46 9.88
C GLY A 40 15.23 6.63 9.40
N VAL A 41 14.80 5.72 10.27
CA VAL A 41 13.68 4.80 10.03
C VAL A 41 12.43 5.35 10.69
N VAL A 42 11.36 5.52 9.90
CA VAL A 42 10.03 5.87 10.40
C VAL A 42 9.04 4.78 10.00
N GLY A 43 7.98 4.61 10.78
CA GLY A 43 6.97 3.62 10.46
C GLY A 43 5.92 3.47 11.53
N GLY A 44 4.96 2.60 11.27
CA GLY A 44 3.84 2.35 12.15
C GLY A 44 3.22 0.98 11.91
N ARG A 45 2.42 0.53 12.87
CA ARG A 45 1.59 -0.65 12.72
C ARG A 45 0.32 -0.27 11.96
N ILE A 46 -0.04 -1.06 10.96
CA ILE A 46 -1.30 -0.91 10.24
C ILE A 46 -2.41 -1.41 11.16
N VAL A 47 -3.37 -0.54 11.47
CA VAL A 47 -4.50 -0.86 12.36
C VAL A 47 -5.85 -0.75 11.65
N GLU A 48 -5.86 -0.19 10.44
CA GLU A 48 -7.06 0.03 9.63
C GLU A 48 -6.67 -0.07 8.15
N VAL A 49 -7.52 -0.71 7.36
CA VAL A 49 -7.37 -0.91 5.91
C VAL A 49 -8.75 -0.95 5.25
N GLU A 50 -8.87 -0.38 4.05
CA GLU A 50 -10.04 -0.54 3.17
C GLU A 50 -9.69 -1.38 1.95
N ALA A 51 -10.61 -2.25 1.52
CA ALA A 51 -10.45 -3.05 0.31
C ALA A 51 -11.32 -2.49 -0.82
N TYR A 52 -10.69 -2.18 -1.95
CA TYR A 52 -11.37 -1.83 -3.20
C TYR A 52 -11.34 -3.04 -4.14
N ARG A 53 -12.49 -3.42 -4.71
CA ARG A 53 -12.62 -4.70 -5.44
C ARG A 53 -12.34 -4.63 -6.93
N GLY A 54 -11.75 -3.54 -7.43
CA GLY A 54 -11.47 -3.42 -8.86
C GLY A 54 -12.63 -2.78 -9.64
N PRO A 55 -12.72 -3.02 -10.97
CA PRO A 55 -13.67 -2.31 -11.83
C PRO A 55 -15.15 -2.47 -11.47
N GLU A 56 -15.55 -3.55 -10.79
CA GLU A 56 -16.92 -3.76 -10.31
C GLU A 56 -17.29 -2.90 -9.10
N ASP A 57 -16.30 -2.37 -8.39
CA ASP A 57 -16.50 -1.55 -7.21
C ASP A 57 -16.62 -0.09 -7.60
N LEU A 58 -17.83 0.44 -7.55
CA LEU A 58 -18.12 1.83 -7.97
C LEU A 58 -17.41 2.89 -7.10
N ALA A 59 -16.90 2.53 -5.92
CA ALA A 59 -16.09 3.41 -5.09
C ALA A 59 -14.61 3.43 -5.51
N ALA A 60 -14.16 2.44 -6.28
CA ALA A 60 -12.76 2.31 -6.68
C ALA A 60 -12.39 3.27 -7.82
N HIS A 61 -11.15 3.76 -7.80
CA HIS A 61 -10.60 4.52 -8.94
C HIS A 61 -10.51 3.70 -10.23
N SER A 62 -10.55 2.37 -10.15
CA SER A 62 -10.57 1.45 -11.29
C SER A 62 -11.96 1.26 -11.90
N ALA A 63 -13.04 1.73 -11.27
CA ALA A 63 -14.42 1.60 -11.77
C ALA A 63 -14.63 2.19 -13.17
N ARG A 64 -13.86 3.22 -13.51
CA ARG A 64 -13.90 3.89 -14.82
C ARG A 64 -12.86 3.35 -15.81
N GLY A 65 -12.26 2.21 -15.49
CA GLY A 65 -11.19 1.61 -16.26
C GLY A 65 -9.82 2.29 -16.05
N LEU A 66 -8.90 1.94 -16.95
CA LEU A 66 -7.52 2.39 -16.93
C LEU A 66 -7.39 3.87 -17.33
N THR A 67 -6.61 4.62 -16.56
CA THR A 67 -6.21 6.00 -16.82
C THR A 67 -4.71 6.15 -16.52
N PRO A 68 -4.03 7.19 -17.04
CA PRO A 68 -2.64 7.44 -16.70
C PRO A 68 -2.39 7.54 -15.19
N ARG A 69 -3.36 8.08 -14.44
CA ARG A 69 -3.27 8.26 -12.99
C ARG A 69 -3.32 6.93 -12.24
N ASN A 70 -4.23 6.03 -12.60
CA ASN A 70 -4.46 4.78 -11.86
C ASN A 70 -3.73 3.57 -12.47
N ALA A 71 -2.86 3.77 -13.47
CA ALA A 71 -2.22 2.69 -14.21
C ALA A 71 -1.48 1.68 -13.32
N VAL A 72 -0.94 2.13 -12.18
CA VAL A 72 -0.29 1.26 -11.20
C VAL A 72 -1.24 0.20 -10.65
N MET A 73 -2.53 0.51 -10.48
CA MET A 73 -3.55 -0.44 -9.99
C MET A 73 -3.82 -1.60 -10.95
N PHE A 74 -3.39 -1.50 -12.21
CA PHE A 74 -3.53 -2.55 -13.23
C PHE A 74 -2.19 -3.27 -13.49
N GLY A 75 -1.15 -2.95 -12.72
CA GLY A 75 0.16 -3.56 -12.79
C GLY A 75 0.30 -4.77 -11.85
N ALA A 76 1.54 -5.18 -11.60
CA ALA A 76 1.82 -6.31 -10.72
C ALA A 76 1.49 -6.01 -9.24
N PRO A 77 1.06 -7.00 -8.46
CA PRO A 77 0.83 -6.86 -7.01
C PRO A 77 2.07 -6.39 -6.24
N GLY A 78 1.83 -5.77 -5.08
CA GLY A 78 2.87 -5.24 -4.19
C GLY A 78 3.46 -3.91 -4.63
N HIS A 79 2.84 -3.21 -5.59
CA HIS A 79 3.12 -1.81 -5.86
C HIS A 79 2.30 -0.90 -4.96
N LEU A 80 2.86 0.26 -4.62
CA LEU A 80 2.09 1.33 -3.99
C LEU A 80 1.47 2.21 -5.07
N TYR A 81 0.16 2.37 -5.02
CA TYR A 81 -0.55 3.41 -5.74
C TYR A 81 -0.80 4.59 -4.79
N VAL A 82 -0.02 5.65 -4.96
CA VAL A 82 -0.10 6.87 -4.15
C VAL A 82 -0.70 7.99 -4.98
N TYR A 83 -1.71 8.67 -4.45
CA TYR A 83 -2.33 9.82 -5.13
C TYR A 83 -2.64 10.96 -4.18
N LEU A 84 -2.73 12.17 -4.74
CA LEU A 84 -3.13 13.38 -4.02
C LEU A 84 -4.67 13.48 -3.99
N VAL A 85 -5.24 13.57 -2.79
CA VAL A 85 -6.67 13.80 -2.54
C VAL A 85 -6.89 15.26 -2.15
N TYR A 86 -7.88 15.89 -2.78
CA TYR A 86 -8.25 17.31 -2.61
C TYR A 86 -7.09 18.32 -2.81
N GLY A 87 -6.00 17.92 -3.45
CA GLY A 87 -4.82 18.78 -3.60
C GLY A 87 -3.97 18.93 -2.34
N LEU A 88 -4.27 18.22 -1.25
CA LEU A 88 -3.70 18.49 0.08
C LEU A 88 -3.06 17.27 0.75
N HIS A 89 -3.68 16.09 0.63
CA HIS A 89 -3.24 14.89 1.34
C HIS A 89 -2.90 13.76 0.39
N HIS A 90 -2.00 12.86 0.79
CA HIS A 90 -1.72 11.65 0.03
C HIS A 90 -2.47 10.47 0.61
N CYS A 91 -3.11 9.69 -0.27
CA CYS A 91 -3.62 8.37 0.05
C CYS A 91 -2.68 7.33 -0.53
N VAL A 92 -2.30 6.35 0.30
CA VAL A 92 -1.41 5.24 -0.08
C VAL A 92 -2.25 3.98 -0.17
N ASN A 93 -2.18 3.30 -1.32
CA ASN A 93 -2.91 2.07 -1.59
C ASN A 93 -1.90 0.98 -1.97
N VAL A 94 -2.18 -0.26 -1.61
CA VAL A 94 -1.38 -1.42 -2.00
C VAL A 94 -2.10 -2.15 -3.12
N VAL A 95 -1.42 -2.38 -4.25
CA VAL A 95 -1.96 -3.17 -5.37
C VAL A 95 -1.93 -4.65 -4.97
N ALA A 96 -3.08 -5.31 -5.10
CA ALA A 96 -3.33 -6.70 -4.74
C ALA A 96 -3.46 -7.57 -5.98
#